data_AF-A0A316H4L7-F1
#
_entry.id   AF-A0A316H4L7-F1
#
_cell.length_a   1.000
_cell.length_b   1.000
_cell.length_c   1.000
_cell.angle_alpha   90.00
_cell.angle_beta   90.00
_cell.angle_gamma   90.00
#
_symmetry.space_group_name_H-M   'P 1'
#
loop_
_entity.id
_entity.type
_entity.pdbx_description
1 polymer ?
#
loop_
_entity_poly.entity_id
_entity_poly.type
_entity_poly.pdbx_seq_one_letter_code
_entity_poly.pdbx_strand_id
1 'polypeptide(L)'
;MVTDITNKLNGCNGDVVNKLISKDLTGKIRDIIQDIFNSSDNINLNFVESSDTKGVAASSNIIQNGSVVNIEVRINTSILPWGASQDYKGSIILHEILHGYFNYKGIDFKNQLKQHSDIAHNYINDIASILQQAFKTDAENAKALAFGGLKDFAIAYPGEYDQLLQDNGLTESKRNSDAEFQRAGLNGMPCK
;
A
#
# COMPACT_ATOMS: atom_id res chain seq x y z
N MET A 1 11.13 -13.84 -6.02
CA MET A 1 10.74 -13.19 -7.28
C MET A 1 9.23 -13.15 -7.38
N VAL A 2 8.61 -12.01 -7.70
CA VAL A 2 7.19 -12.02 -8.09
C VAL A 2 7.09 -12.80 -9.41
N THR A 3 6.47 -13.97 -9.33
CA THR A 3 6.40 -14.94 -10.41
C THR A 3 5.20 -14.69 -11.32
N ASP A 4 4.11 -14.16 -10.78
CA ASP A 4 2.91 -13.84 -11.54
C ASP A 4 2.11 -12.71 -10.89
N ILE A 5 1.41 -11.92 -11.69
CA ILE A 5 0.50 -10.89 -11.20
C ILE A 5 -0.81 -10.95 -11.97
N THR A 6 -1.90 -11.25 -11.27
CA THR A 6 -3.25 -11.30 -11.82
C THR A 6 -4.08 -10.12 -11.31
N ASN A 7 -4.50 -9.24 -12.22
CA ASN A 7 -5.43 -8.15 -11.94
C ASN A 7 -6.86 -8.51 -12.39
N LYS A 8 -7.78 -8.70 -11.44
CA LYS A 8 -9.21 -8.94 -11.72
C LYS A 8 -10.10 -7.75 -11.35
N LEU A 9 -9.50 -6.60 -11.04
CA LEU A 9 -10.24 -5.38 -10.71
C LEU A 9 -10.70 -4.69 -11.99
N ASN A 10 -11.82 -3.97 -11.91
CA ASN A 10 -12.36 -3.19 -13.02
C ASN A 10 -12.30 -1.69 -12.72
N GLY A 11 -12.52 -0.88 -13.78
CA GLY A 11 -12.53 0.57 -13.69
C GLY A 11 -11.24 1.14 -13.10
N CYS A 12 -11.36 2.23 -12.35
CA CYS A 12 -10.18 2.93 -11.83
C CYS A 12 -9.30 2.06 -10.92
N ASN A 13 -9.87 1.15 -10.12
CA ASN A 13 -9.05 0.27 -9.28
C ASN A 13 -8.19 -0.69 -10.13
N GLY A 14 -8.75 -1.17 -11.26
CA GLY A 14 -8.00 -1.94 -12.25
C GLY A 14 -6.88 -1.12 -12.91
N ASP A 15 -7.15 0.13 -13.27
CA ASP A 15 -6.15 1.03 -13.86
C ASP A 15 -4.99 1.34 -12.90
N VAL A 16 -5.30 1.53 -11.62
CA VAL A 16 -4.30 1.72 -10.56
C VAL A 16 -3.37 0.52 -10.46
N VAL A 17 -3.91 -0.69 -10.40
CA VAL A 17 -3.09 -1.92 -10.39
C VAL A 17 -2.27 -2.02 -11.67
N ASN A 18 -2.86 -1.81 -12.84
CA ASN A 18 -2.15 -1.86 -14.12
C ASN A 18 -0.97 -0.88 -14.19
N LYS A 19 -1.10 0.31 -13.59
CA LYS A 19 0.01 1.27 -13.47
C LYS A 19 1.09 0.77 -12.54
N LEU A 20 0.72 0.32 -11.34
CA LEU A 20 1.64 -0.23 -10.34
C LEU A 20 2.45 -1.42 -10.90
N ILE A 21 1.84 -2.23 -11.77
CA ILE A 21 2.46 -3.44 -12.35
C ILE A 21 2.97 -3.23 -13.78
N SER A 22 3.02 -1.99 -14.26
CA SER A 22 3.67 -1.70 -15.54
C SER A 22 5.11 -2.21 -15.53
N LYS A 23 5.68 -2.59 -16.69
CA LYS A 23 6.99 -3.28 -16.75
C LYS A 23 8.11 -2.55 -15.99
N ASP A 24 8.08 -1.21 -15.96
CA ASP A 24 9.07 -0.38 -15.26
C ASP A 24 8.88 -0.37 -13.73
N LEU A 25 7.64 -0.57 -13.26
CA LEU A 25 7.28 -0.54 -11.84
C LEU A 25 7.13 -1.93 -11.23
N THR A 26 6.86 -2.96 -12.04
CA THR A 26 6.97 -4.37 -11.63
C THR A 26 8.38 -4.64 -11.11
N GLY A 27 9.40 -4.04 -11.73
CA GLY A 27 10.77 -4.03 -11.19
C GLY A 27 10.77 -3.52 -9.76
N LYS A 28 10.21 -2.35 -9.48
CA LYS A 28 10.20 -1.75 -8.13
C LYS A 28 9.31 -2.45 -7.11
N ILE A 29 8.15 -2.99 -7.49
CA ILE A 29 7.34 -3.82 -6.58
C ILE A 29 8.07 -5.13 -6.27
N ARG A 30 8.73 -5.70 -7.28
CA ARG A 30 9.57 -6.87 -7.12
C ARG A 30 10.79 -6.54 -6.27
N ASP A 31 11.42 -5.38 -6.46
CA ASP A 31 12.57 -4.91 -5.69
C ASP A 31 12.14 -4.56 -4.26
N ILE A 32 10.96 -3.98 -4.03
CA ILE A 32 10.32 -3.92 -2.71
C ILE A 32 10.23 -5.34 -2.14
N ILE A 33 9.68 -6.31 -2.86
CA ILE A 33 9.56 -7.67 -2.33
C ILE A 33 10.92 -8.38 -2.15
N GLN A 34 11.92 -8.09 -3.00
CA GLN A 34 13.24 -8.75 -3.04
C GLN A 34 14.28 -8.07 -2.15
N ASP A 35 14.48 -6.77 -2.34
CA ASP A 35 15.47 -5.95 -1.64
C ASP A 35 15.09 -5.76 -0.17
N ILE A 36 13.78 -5.67 0.15
CA ILE A 36 13.35 -5.46 1.53
C ILE A 36 13.55 -6.70 2.41
N PHE A 37 13.37 -7.89 1.85
CA PHE A 37 13.29 -9.12 2.65
C PHE A 37 14.38 -10.14 2.34
N ASN A 38 15.33 -9.76 1.48
CA ASN A 38 16.50 -10.54 1.10
C ASN A 38 16.14 -11.99 0.74
N SER A 39 15.08 -12.16 -0.06
CA SER A 39 14.57 -13.48 -0.41
C SER A 39 14.33 -13.63 -1.91
N SER A 40 14.55 -14.85 -2.40
CA SER A 40 14.21 -15.26 -3.76
C SER A 40 12.78 -15.79 -3.88
N ASP A 41 11.90 -15.51 -2.92
CA ASP A 41 10.59 -16.18 -2.75
C ASP A 41 9.67 -16.01 -3.95
N ASN A 42 9.13 -17.10 -4.50
CA ASN A 42 8.20 -17.06 -5.63
C ASN A 42 6.81 -16.65 -5.15
N ILE A 43 6.42 -15.41 -5.48
CA ILE A 43 5.17 -14.81 -5.03
C ILE A 43 4.28 -14.47 -6.21
N ASN A 44 3.00 -14.81 -6.10
CA ASN A 44 1.97 -14.36 -7.01
C ASN A 44 1.11 -13.30 -6.32
N LEU A 45 0.82 -12.20 -7.00
CA LEU A 45 -0.09 -11.17 -6.51
C LEU A 45 -1.43 -11.28 -7.25
N ASN A 46 -2.52 -11.44 -6.50
CA ASN A 46 -3.86 -11.53 -7.06
C ASN A 46 -4.72 -10.38 -6.52
N PHE A 47 -5.22 -9.52 -7.40
CA PHE A 47 -6.06 -8.38 -7.02
C PHE A 47 -7.53 -8.68 -7.36
N VAL A 48 -8.41 -8.59 -6.37
CA VAL A 48 -9.84 -8.93 -6.51
C VAL A 48 -10.73 -7.95 -5.76
N GLU A 49 -11.96 -7.77 -6.25
CA GLU A 49 -12.99 -7.04 -5.49
C GLU A 49 -13.61 -7.97 -4.45
N SER A 50 -13.82 -7.48 -3.23
CA SER A 50 -14.48 -8.24 -2.16
C SER A 50 -15.06 -7.32 -1.10
N SER A 51 -16.26 -7.64 -0.60
CA SER A 51 -16.83 -7.01 0.59
C SER A 51 -16.31 -7.60 1.90
N ASP A 52 -15.64 -8.77 1.85
CA ASP A 52 -15.06 -9.45 3.01
C ASP A 52 -13.68 -8.89 3.36
N THR A 53 -13.67 -7.65 3.84
CA THR A 53 -12.48 -6.90 4.27
C THR A 53 -12.55 -6.48 5.73
N LYS A 54 -13.44 -7.06 6.54
CA LYS A 54 -13.61 -6.71 7.97
C LYS A 54 -13.83 -5.21 8.23
N GLY A 55 -14.44 -4.51 7.28
CA GLY A 55 -14.78 -3.09 7.42
C GLY A 55 -13.69 -2.09 7.00
N VAL A 56 -12.60 -2.54 6.37
CA VAL A 56 -11.57 -1.65 5.81
C VAL A 56 -11.60 -1.59 4.28
N ALA A 57 -10.96 -0.59 3.69
CA ALA A 57 -11.00 -0.32 2.24
C ALA A 57 -10.32 -1.42 1.42
N ALA A 58 -9.33 -2.09 1.99
CA ALA A 58 -8.67 -3.23 1.40
C ALA A 58 -8.14 -4.17 2.49
N SER A 59 -7.87 -5.42 2.14
CA SER A 59 -7.18 -6.37 3.02
C SER A 59 -6.35 -7.34 2.20
N SER A 60 -5.35 -7.95 2.83
CA SER A 60 -4.52 -9.00 2.24
C SER A 60 -4.75 -10.36 2.90
N ASN A 61 -4.72 -11.43 2.09
CA ASN A 61 -4.78 -12.81 2.55
C ASN A 61 -3.69 -13.65 1.88
N ILE A 62 -3.20 -14.65 2.61
CA ILE A 62 -2.23 -15.61 2.09
C ILE A 62 -2.93 -16.91 1.72
N ILE A 63 -2.80 -17.27 0.45
CA ILE A 63 -3.25 -18.54 -0.11
C ILE A 63 -1.99 -19.31 -0.49
N GLN A 64 -1.54 -20.18 0.42
CA GLN A 64 -0.39 -21.02 0.16
C GLN A 64 -0.78 -22.21 -0.71
N ASN A 65 -0.09 -22.39 -1.84
CA ASN A 65 -0.26 -23.57 -2.69
C ASN A 65 1.12 -24.12 -3.07
N GLY A 66 1.62 -25.08 -2.29
CA GLY A 66 2.95 -25.67 -2.50
C GLY A 66 4.10 -24.68 -2.25
N SER A 67 5.03 -24.59 -3.20
CA SER A 67 6.23 -23.75 -3.12
C SER A 67 6.04 -22.29 -3.58
N VAL A 68 4.86 -21.95 -4.09
CA VAL A 68 4.51 -20.59 -4.53
C VAL A 68 3.48 -20.00 -3.57
N VAL A 69 3.73 -18.76 -3.19
CA VAL A 69 2.90 -18.03 -2.25
C VAL A 69 1.99 -17.12 -3.04
N ASN A 70 0.67 -17.27 -2.87
CA ASN A 70 -0.27 -16.36 -3.50
C ASN A 70 -0.75 -15.37 -2.44
N ILE A 71 -0.47 -14.10 -2.66
CA ILE A 71 -0.99 -12.99 -1.87
C ILE A 71 -2.22 -12.48 -2.61
N GLU A 72 -3.39 -12.60 -2.00
CA GLU A 72 -4.63 -12.02 -2.51
C GLU A 72 -4.88 -10.66 -1.83
N VAL A 73 -4.86 -9.59 -2.61
CA VAL A 73 -5.26 -8.25 -2.17
C VAL A 73 -6.70 -8.02 -2.57
N ARG A 74 -7.56 -7.86 -1.58
CA ARG A 74 -9.01 -7.66 -1.71
C ARG A 74 -9.33 -6.18 -1.58
N ILE A 75 -10.04 -5.62 -2.56
CA ILE A 75 -10.49 -4.23 -2.55
C ILE A 75 -11.99 -4.18 -2.28
N ASN A 76 -12.39 -3.43 -1.26
CA ASN A 76 -13.80 -3.20 -0.95
C ASN A 76 -14.30 -1.91 -1.60
N THR A 77 -14.96 -2.06 -2.74
CA THR A 77 -15.48 -0.95 -3.54
C THR A 77 -16.61 -0.17 -2.87
N SER A 78 -17.24 -0.72 -1.84
CA SER A 78 -18.25 -0.03 -1.03
C SER A 78 -17.64 0.89 0.02
N ILE A 79 -16.36 0.70 0.36
CA ILE A 79 -15.64 1.48 1.40
C ILE A 79 -14.62 2.40 0.76
N LEU A 80 -13.85 1.90 -0.21
CA LEU A 80 -12.88 2.70 -0.95
C LEU A 80 -13.63 3.71 -1.82
N PRO A 81 -13.50 5.04 -1.59
CA PRO A 81 -14.31 6.01 -2.32
C PRO A 81 -14.07 5.92 -3.81
N TRP A 82 -15.17 5.93 -4.58
CA TRP A 82 -15.11 5.86 -6.04
C TRP A 82 -14.32 7.03 -6.63
N GLY A 83 -14.56 8.24 -6.11
CA GLY A 83 -13.90 9.46 -6.54
C GLY A 83 -12.47 9.67 -6.02
N ALA A 84 -11.96 8.79 -5.13
CA ALA A 84 -10.60 8.94 -4.64
C ALA A 84 -9.58 8.87 -5.79
N SER A 85 -8.47 9.61 -5.66
CA SER A 85 -7.43 9.63 -6.67
C SER A 85 -6.73 8.28 -6.82
N GLN A 86 -6.11 8.07 -7.99
CA GLN A 86 -5.38 6.85 -8.31
C GLN A 86 -4.20 6.60 -7.36
N ASP A 87 -3.51 7.65 -6.93
CA ASP A 87 -2.41 7.57 -5.98
C ASP A 87 -2.88 7.27 -4.55
N TYR A 88 -4.05 7.75 -4.13
CA TYR A 88 -4.66 7.32 -2.86
C TYR A 88 -5.00 5.84 -2.88
N LYS A 89 -5.65 5.38 -3.96
CA LYS A 89 -5.96 3.95 -4.15
C LYS A 89 -4.67 3.12 -4.22
N GLY A 90 -3.65 3.66 -4.88
CA GLY A 90 -2.34 3.04 -5.03
C GLY A 90 -1.62 2.87 -3.69
N SER A 91 -1.69 3.85 -2.79
CA SER A 91 -1.03 3.75 -1.48
C SER A 91 -1.65 2.64 -0.62
N ILE A 92 -2.98 2.50 -0.67
CA ILE A 92 -3.70 1.40 -0.01
C ILE A 92 -3.27 0.05 -0.58
N ILE A 93 -3.21 -0.08 -1.90
CA ILE A 93 -2.79 -1.35 -2.54
C ILE A 93 -1.36 -1.73 -2.14
N LEU A 94 -0.43 -0.78 -2.13
CA LEU A 94 0.96 -1.01 -1.71
C LEU A 94 1.04 -1.40 -0.23
N HIS A 95 0.25 -0.75 0.63
CA HIS A 95 0.14 -1.08 2.05
C HIS A 95 -0.32 -2.53 2.25
N GLU A 96 -1.33 -2.98 1.50
CA GLU A 96 -1.81 -4.37 1.59
C GLU A 96 -0.82 -5.40 1.03
N ILE A 97 -0.03 -5.05 0.02
CA ILE A 97 1.05 -5.93 -0.47
C ILE A 97 2.06 -6.18 0.65
N LEU A 98 2.43 -5.14 1.41
CA LEU A 98 3.35 -5.28 2.55
C LEU A 98 2.75 -6.14 3.66
N HIS A 99 1.48 -5.93 4.04
CA HIS A 99 0.79 -6.81 5.00
C HIS A 99 0.77 -8.26 4.55
N GLY A 100 0.40 -8.51 3.29
CA GLY A 100 0.39 -9.84 2.72
C GLY A 100 1.77 -10.49 2.83
N TYR A 101 2.81 -9.73 2.49
CA TYR A 101 4.17 -10.24 2.55
C TYR A 101 4.64 -10.53 3.99
N PHE A 102 4.43 -9.62 4.96
CA PHE A 102 4.76 -9.88 6.36
C PHE A 102 4.07 -11.13 6.88
N ASN A 103 2.80 -11.29 6.52
CA ASN A 103 2.01 -12.45 6.90
C ASN A 103 2.61 -13.75 6.36
N TYR A 104 3.07 -13.74 5.11
CA TYR A 104 3.77 -14.89 4.53
C TYR A 104 5.06 -15.22 5.27
N LYS A 105 5.89 -14.23 5.62
CA LYS A 105 7.14 -14.45 6.36
C LYS A 105 6.92 -14.81 7.83
N GLY A 106 5.67 -14.79 8.30
CA GLY A 106 5.35 -14.95 9.71
C GLY A 106 5.83 -13.78 10.57
N ILE A 107 6.20 -12.65 9.95
CA ILE A 107 6.58 -11.42 10.64
C ILE A 107 5.31 -10.85 11.23
N ASP A 108 5.19 -10.99 12.55
CA ASP A 108 4.15 -10.35 13.34
C ASP A 108 2.73 -10.58 12.79
N PHE A 109 2.48 -11.80 12.26
CA PHE A 109 1.22 -12.19 11.60
C PHE A 109 -0.05 -11.92 12.44
N LYS A 110 0.08 -11.89 13.77
CA LYS A 110 -1.02 -11.58 14.70
C LYS A 110 -0.91 -10.20 15.35
N ASN A 111 0.11 -9.43 14.99
CA ASN A 111 0.46 -8.16 15.60
C ASN A 111 0.56 -7.06 14.54
N GLN A 112 -0.61 -6.59 14.11
CA GLN A 112 -0.74 -5.52 13.13
C GLN A 112 -0.01 -4.24 13.55
N LEU A 113 -0.01 -3.91 14.85
CA LEU A 113 0.70 -2.75 15.37
C LEU A 113 2.20 -2.81 15.05
N LYS A 114 2.81 -4.00 15.17
CA LYS A 114 4.23 -4.18 14.85
C LYS A 114 4.49 -4.09 13.35
N GLN A 115 3.62 -4.66 12.52
CA GLN A 115 3.71 -4.51 11.07
C GLN A 115 3.60 -3.04 10.63
N HIS A 116 2.68 -2.27 11.22
CA HIS A 116 2.57 -0.83 10.96
C HIS A 116 3.79 -0.04 11.42
N SER A 117 4.38 -0.40 12.57
CA SER A 117 5.66 0.18 13.01
C SER A 117 6.76 -0.11 11.98
N ASP A 118 6.85 -1.34 11.45
CA ASP A 118 7.85 -1.68 10.43
C ASP A 118 7.63 -0.93 9.11
N ILE A 119 6.37 -0.69 8.72
CA ILE A 119 6.02 0.18 7.58
C ILE A 119 6.48 1.62 7.82
N ALA A 120 6.18 2.18 8.99
CA ALA A 120 6.52 3.54 9.32
C ALA A 120 8.04 3.80 9.26
N HIS A 121 8.83 2.83 9.74
CA HIS A 121 10.29 2.98 9.81
C HIS A 121 10.99 2.70 8.48
N ASN A 122 10.51 1.72 7.72
CA ASN A 122 11.32 1.16 6.65
C ASN A 122 10.74 1.40 5.25
N TYR A 123 9.44 1.64 5.11
CA TYR A 123 8.76 1.55 3.80
C TYR A 123 8.07 2.82 3.31
N ILE A 124 8.07 3.88 4.12
CA ILE A 124 7.48 5.17 3.72
C ILE A 124 8.10 5.71 2.43
N ASN A 125 9.43 5.71 2.33
CA ASN A 125 10.14 6.25 1.17
C ASN A 125 9.93 5.41 -0.10
N ASP A 126 9.85 4.09 0.04
CA ASP A 126 9.63 3.19 -1.09
C ASP A 126 8.21 3.33 -1.64
N ILE A 127 7.20 3.36 -0.76
CA ILE A 127 5.82 3.62 -1.14
C ILE A 127 5.74 4.99 -1.84
N ALA A 128 6.27 6.05 -1.23
CA ALA A 128 6.25 7.38 -1.81
C ALA A 128 6.96 7.45 -3.17
N SER A 129 8.07 6.74 -3.33
CA SER A 129 8.81 6.65 -4.60
C SER A 129 7.98 6.00 -5.70
N ILE A 130 7.27 4.90 -5.39
CA ILE A 130 6.38 4.25 -6.37
C ILE A 130 5.23 5.16 -6.75
N LEU A 131 4.58 5.82 -5.78
CA LEU A 131 3.47 6.72 -6.05
C LEU A 131 3.88 7.87 -6.99
N GLN A 132 5.03 8.50 -6.73
CA GLN A 132 5.59 9.53 -7.60
C GLN A 132 5.82 9.03 -9.03
N GLN A 133 6.31 7.81 -9.19
CA GLN A 133 6.63 7.30 -10.53
C GLN A 133 5.39 6.89 -11.32
N ALA A 134 4.47 6.18 -10.66
CA ALA A 134 3.27 5.61 -11.26
C ALA A 134 2.20 6.66 -11.56
N PHE A 135 2.05 7.63 -10.66
CA PHE A 135 0.94 8.58 -10.68
C PHE A 135 1.39 10.03 -10.80
N LYS A 136 2.70 10.30 -10.82
CA LYS A 136 3.25 11.67 -10.82
C LYS A 136 2.78 12.50 -9.62
N THR A 137 2.42 11.83 -8.52
CA THR A 137 2.20 12.47 -7.22
C THR A 137 3.43 13.25 -6.86
N ASP A 138 3.29 14.45 -6.30
CA ASP A 138 4.43 15.19 -5.78
C ASP A 138 4.99 14.51 -4.52
N ALA A 139 6.25 14.83 -4.18
CA ALA A 139 6.96 14.16 -3.11
C ALA A 139 6.28 14.29 -1.73
N GLU A 140 5.67 15.46 -1.45
CA GLU A 140 5.03 15.73 -0.16
C GLU A 140 3.73 14.93 -0.02
N ASN A 141 2.85 15.00 -1.03
CA ASN A 141 1.63 14.20 -1.07
C ASN A 141 1.92 12.69 -1.08
N ALA A 142 2.98 12.25 -1.78
CA ALA A 142 3.35 10.84 -1.83
C ALA A 142 3.78 10.31 -0.45
N LYS A 143 4.53 11.09 0.32
CA LYS A 143 4.86 10.75 1.70
C LYS A 143 3.63 10.78 2.60
N ALA A 144 2.77 11.79 2.48
CA ALA A 144 1.54 11.87 3.25
C ALA A 144 0.66 10.63 3.04
N LEU A 145 0.53 10.18 1.79
CA LEU A 145 -0.19 8.96 1.44
C LEU A 145 0.49 7.69 1.96
N ALA A 146 1.82 7.62 1.97
CA ALA A 146 2.57 6.48 2.48
C ALA A 146 2.39 6.29 4.00
N PHE A 147 2.16 7.37 4.76
CA PHE A 147 1.80 7.31 6.18
C PHE A 147 0.33 6.93 6.44
N GLY A 148 -0.48 6.74 5.39
CA GLY A 148 -1.87 6.29 5.50
C GLY A 148 -1.98 4.89 6.12
N GLY A 149 -3.05 4.66 6.89
CA GLY A 149 -3.32 3.35 7.52
C GLY A 149 -2.64 3.11 8.88
N LEU A 150 -1.64 3.92 9.26
CA LEU A 150 -0.80 3.69 10.44
C LEU A 150 -1.37 4.24 11.77
N LYS A 151 -2.70 4.30 11.91
CA LYS A 151 -3.37 5.00 13.02
C LYS A 151 -3.10 4.36 14.40
N ASP A 152 -3.09 3.04 14.48
CA ASP A 152 -2.78 2.31 15.71
C ASP A 152 -1.34 2.55 16.18
N PHE A 153 -0.36 2.60 15.26
CA PHE A 153 1.02 2.96 15.55
C PHE A 153 1.11 4.41 16.04
N ALA A 154 0.42 5.36 15.38
CA ALA A 154 0.34 6.74 15.84
C ALA A 154 -0.27 6.88 17.25
N ILE A 155 -1.26 6.05 17.59
CA ILE A 155 -1.88 6.05 18.92
C ILE A 155 -0.96 5.42 19.98
N ALA A 156 -0.30 4.31 19.65
CA ALA A 156 0.54 3.58 20.58
C ALA A 156 1.89 4.28 20.83
N TYR A 157 2.45 4.94 19.82
CA TYR A 157 3.77 5.56 19.84
C TYR A 157 3.74 6.99 19.25
N PRO A 158 2.96 7.92 19.83
CA PRO A 158 2.72 9.24 19.23
C PRO A 158 3.99 10.05 19.02
N GLY A 159 4.92 10.07 19.99
CA GLY A 159 6.17 10.82 19.86
C GLY A 159 7.10 10.27 18.77
N GLU A 160 7.12 8.96 18.58
CA GLU A 160 7.91 8.31 17.52
C GLU A 160 7.26 8.56 16.15
N TYR A 161 5.95 8.44 16.05
CA TYR A 161 5.19 8.75 14.84
C TYR A 161 5.38 10.22 14.41
N ASP A 162 5.31 11.16 15.36
CA ASP A 162 5.53 12.58 15.09
C ASP A 162 6.97 12.87 14.64
N GLN A 163 7.96 12.19 15.22
CA GLN A 163 9.35 12.32 14.78
C GLN A 163 9.52 11.79 13.35
N LEU A 164 8.94 10.63 13.03
CA LEU A 164 8.99 10.08 11.67
C LEU A 164 8.31 10.99 10.64
N LEU A 165 7.19 11.64 11.00
CA LEU A 165 6.58 12.65 10.15
C LEU A 165 7.52 13.83 9.91
N GLN A 166 8.15 14.36 10.97
CA GLN A 166 9.08 15.49 10.88
C GLN A 166 10.31 15.16 10.04
N ASP A 167 10.90 13.98 10.23
CA ASP A 167 12.04 13.48 9.44
C ASP A 167 11.66 13.36 7.95
N ASN A 168 10.37 13.21 7.65
CA ASN A 168 9.82 13.17 6.31
C ASN A 168 9.35 14.53 5.78
N GLY A 169 9.48 15.60 6.56
CA GLY A 169 9.08 16.96 6.20
C GLY A 169 7.58 17.21 6.36
N LEU A 170 6.89 16.45 7.20
CA LEU A 170 5.45 16.51 7.41
C LEU A 170 5.10 16.91 8.86
N THR A 171 3.89 17.45 9.00
CA THR A 171 3.17 17.49 10.28
C THR A 171 1.95 16.58 10.17
N GLU A 172 1.38 16.14 11.30
CA GLU A 172 0.17 15.32 11.27
C GLU A 172 -0.99 16.06 10.57
N SER A 173 -1.16 17.36 10.84
CA SER A 173 -2.19 18.18 10.19
C SER A 173 -2.02 18.21 8.67
N LYS A 174 -0.79 18.41 8.19
CA LYS A 174 -0.50 18.43 6.76
C LYS A 174 -0.73 17.06 6.13
N ARG A 175 -0.21 15.99 6.74
CA ARG A 175 -0.44 14.60 6.31
C ARG A 175 -1.93 14.29 6.18
N ASN A 176 -2.73 14.65 7.19
CA ASN A 176 -4.17 14.41 7.20
C ASN A 176 -4.90 15.20 6.10
N SER A 177 -4.57 16.49 5.95
CA SER A 177 -5.18 17.34 4.92
C SER A 177 -4.90 16.80 3.52
N ASP A 178 -3.65 16.43 3.25
CA ASP A 178 -3.23 15.94 1.95
C ASP A 178 -3.87 14.58 1.66
N ALA A 179 -3.79 13.62 2.58
CA ALA A 179 -4.44 12.33 2.38
C ALA A 179 -5.96 12.46 2.12
N GLU A 180 -6.63 13.42 2.79
CA GLU A 180 -8.07 13.62 2.63
C GLU A 180 -8.45 14.31 1.32
N PHE A 181 -7.65 15.26 0.82
CA PHE A 181 -7.88 15.83 -0.52
C PHE A 181 -7.77 14.77 -1.62
N GLN A 182 -6.79 13.88 -1.52
CA GLN A 182 -6.64 12.76 -2.44
C GLN A 182 -7.76 11.72 -2.27
N ARG A 183 -8.18 11.40 -1.03
CA ARG A 183 -9.33 10.53 -0.76
C ARG A 183 -10.63 11.08 -1.33
N ALA A 184 -10.81 12.41 -1.30
CA ALA A 184 -11.97 13.09 -1.87
C ALA A 184 -11.88 13.27 -3.39
N GLY A 185 -10.75 12.96 -4.02
CA GLY A 185 -10.52 13.18 -5.45
C GLY A 185 -10.30 14.65 -5.83
N LEU A 186 -10.03 15.51 -4.86
CA LEU A 186 -9.81 16.94 -5.07
C LEU A 186 -8.37 17.25 -5.49
N ASN A 187 -7.45 16.30 -5.25
CA ASN A 187 -6.05 16.38 -5.64
C ASN A 187 -5.55 14.98 -6.05
N GLY A 188 -4.35 14.91 -6.64
CA GLY A 188 -3.76 13.68 -7.15
C GLY A 188 -4.23 13.30 -8.56
N MET A 189 -3.89 12.10 -9.01
CA MET A 189 -4.25 11.65 -10.37
C MET A 189 -5.71 11.20 -10.39
N PRO A 190 -6.60 11.82 -11.20
CA PRO A 190 -8.02 11.51 -11.14
C PRO A 190 -8.34 10.11 -11.68
N CYS A 191 -9.34 9.47 -11.07
CA CYS A 191 -10.06 8.36 -11.70
C CYS A 191 -10.96 8.93 -12.80
N LYS A 192 -10.83 8.38 -14.03
CA LYS A 192 -11.67 8.75 -15.17
C LYS A 192 -12.76 7.72 -15.39
#